data_AF-A0A2V8RI96-F1
#
_entry.id   AF-A0A2V8RI96-F1
#
_cell.length_a   1.000
_cell.length_b   1.000
_cell.length_c   1.000
_cell.angle_alpha   90.00
_cell.angle_beta   90.00
_cell.angle_gamma   90.00
#
_symmetry.space_group_name_H-M   'P 1'
#
loop_
_entity.id
_entity.type
_entity.pdbx_description
1 polymer ?
#
loop_
_entity_poly.entity_id
_entity_poly.type
_entity_poly.pdbx_seq_one_letter_code
_entity_poly.pdbx_strand_id
1 'polypeptide(L)'
;MEPVVGADGGARSRESPDTAAGHGEGRADRLIISVFGLDHPGIVAGVSQVLAEARCSIIDINQTVVSGKFAMVIVADISQARESAAALKDRFRGEGERLGVRVYAQREDLFNAMHRI
;
A
#
# COMPACT_ATOMS: atom_id res chain seq x y z
N MET A 1 -36.65 57.99 -19.02
CA MET A 1 -36.96 56.69 -19.63
C MET A 1 -35.88 56.43 -20.65
N GLU A 2 -34.86 55.67 -20.26
CA GLU A 2 -33.82 55.14 -21.14
C GLU A 2 -33.67 53.64 -20.83
N PRO A 3 -33.38 52.80 -21.85
CA PRO A 3 -33.73 51.37 -21.84
C PRO A 3 -32.67 50.45 -21.23
N VAL A 4 -33.16 49.33 -20.70
CA VAL A 4 -32.38 48.18 -20.25
C VAL A 4 -31.94 47.31 -21.44
N VAL A 5 -30.64 47.05 -21.56
CA VAL A 5 -29.99 46.03 -22.41
C VAL A 5 -28.80 45.56 -21.56
N GLY A 6 -28.63 44.31 -21.16
CA GLY A 6 -28.86 43.04 -21.85
C GLY A 6 -27.55 42.27 -21.62
N ALA A 7 -27.49 41.53 -20.52
CA ALA A 7 -26.32 40.74 -20.15
C ALA A 7 -26.34 39.43 -20.92
N ASP A 8 -25.36 39.22 -21.82
CA ASP A 8 -24.83 37.90 -22.16
C ASP A 8 -23.58 38.03 -23.03
N GLY A 9 -22.53 37.25 -22.73
CA GLY A 9 -21.26 37.37 -23.45
C GLY A 9 -20.10 36.51 -22.97
N GLY A 10 -20.35 35.22 -22.72
CA GLY A 10 -19.49 34.09 -23.13
C GLY A 10 -17.96 34.14 -22.98
N ALA A 11 -17.49 33.25 -22.10
CA ALA A 11 -16.43 32.26 -22.33
C ALA A 11 -14.99 32.73 -22.64
N ARG A 12 -14.07 32.42 -21.70
CA ARG A 12 -12.88 31.58 -21.97
C ARG A 12 -12.50 30.77 -20.74
N SER A 13 -13.18 29.64 -20.57
CA SER A 13 -12.63 28.51 -19.81
C SER A 13 -11.38 28.05 -20.53
N ARG A 14 -10.21 28.22 -19.92
CA ARG A 14 -8.99 27.55 -20.36
C ARG A 14 -8.90 26.21 -19.63
N GLU A 15 -8.91 25.18 -20.44
CA GLU A 15 -8.74 23.77 -20.10
C GLU A 15 -7.48 23.54 -19.26
N SER A 16 -7.57 22.59 -18.34
CA SER A 16 -6.58 21.52 -18.32
C SER A 16 -7.35 20.22 -18.08
N PRO A 17 -7.21 19.22 -18.95
CA PRO A 17 -7.83 17.91 -18.77
C PRO A 17 -7.04 17.21 -17.67
N ASP A 18 -7.60 17.13 -16.46
CA ASP A 18 -7.07 16.15 -15.53
C ASP A 18 -7.40 14.78 -16.10
N THR A 19 -6.32 14.10 -16.44
CA THR A 19 -6.31 12.95 -17.31
C THR A 19 -7.01 11.81 -16.60
N ALA A 20 -7.97 11.21 -17.28
CA ALA A 20 -8.50 9.90 -16.94
C ALA A 20 -7.36 8.87 -16.95
N ALA A 21 -6.63 8.76 -15.85
CA ALA A 21 -5.86 7.59 -15.51
C ALA A 21 -6.81 6.64 -14.78
N GLY A 22 -7.48 5.80 -15.55
CA GLY A 22 -8.15 4.63 -15.03
C GLY A 22 -7.14 3.82 -14.23
N HIS A 23 -7.23 3.90 -12.90
CA HIS A 23 -6.65 2.88 -12.04
C HIS A 23 -7.55 1.67 -12.19
N GLY A 24 -7.18 0.79 -13.12
CA GLY A 24 -7.78 -0.53 -13.21
C GLY A 24 -7.81 -1.13 -11.81
N GLU A 25 -8.96 -1.69 -11.44
CA GLU A 25 -9.22 -2.29 -10.14
C GLU A 25 -8.09 -3.25 -9.74
N GLY A 26 -7.15 -2.72 -8.96
CA GLY A 26 -5.84 -3.29 -8.68
C GLY A 26 -5.94 -4.37 -7.61
N ARG A 27 -6.30 -5.58 -8.03
CA ARG A 27 -6.10 -6.79 -7.21
C ARG A 27 -4.69 -7.38 -7.39
N ALA A 28 -3.92 -6.93 -8.39
CA ALA A 28 -2.63 -7.51 -8.76
C ALA A 28 -1.42 -6.92 -8.01
N ASP A 29 -1.54 -5.71 -7.44
CA ASP A 29 -0.40 -4.96 -6.87
C ASP A 29 -0.49 -4.81 -5.36
N ARG A 30 -0.88 -5.89 -4.67
CA ARG A 30 -0.91 -5.95 -3.21
C ARG A 30 0.10 -6.94 -2.67
N LEU A 31 0.74 -6.56 -1.57
CA LEU A 31 1.68 -7.37 -0.83
C LEU A 31 1.14 -7.62 0.58
N ILE A 32 0.99 -8.88 0.95
CA ILE A 32 0.67 -9.31 2.31
C ILE A 32 1.99 -9.57 3.04
N ILE A 33 2.17 -8.92 4.17
CA ILE A 33 3.36 -9.04 5.03
C ILE A 33 2.91 -9.58 6.39
N SER A 34 3.43 -10.74 6.77
CA SER A 34 3.12 -11.39 8.05
C SER A 34 4.35 -11.43 8.93
N VAL A 35 4.24 -10.91 10.14
CA VAL A 35 5.31 -10.80 11.14
C VAL A 35 4.98 -11.68 12.34
N PHE A 36 5.94 -12.45 12.83
CA PHE A 36 5.79 -13.32 14.00
C PHE A 36 7.04 -13.26 14.89
N GLY A 37 6.85 -13.07 16.19
CA GLY A 37 8.00 -13.02 17.11
C GLY A 37 7.62 -12.71 18.56
N LEU A 38 8.64 -12.46 19.38
CA LEU A 38 8.42 -11.86 20.70
C LEU A 38 8.17 -10.36 20.51
N ASP A 39 7.17 -9.84 21.21
CA ASP A 39 6.86 -8.41 21.12
C ASP A 39 7.98 -7.56 21.72
N HIS A 40 8.38 -6.52 21.02
CA HIS A 40 9.26 -5.47 21.53
C HIS A 40 9.15 -4.19 20.70
N PRO A 41 9.55 -3.03 21.26
CA PRO A 41 9.57 -1.78 20.52
C PRO A 41 10.43 -1.87 19.25
N GLY A 42 9.92 -1.29 18.17
CA GLY A 42 10.64 -1.16 16.90
C GLY A 42 10.16 -2.08 15.77
N ILE A 43 9.35 -3.12 16.05
CA ILE A 43 8.84 -4.04 15.01
C ILE A 43 8.03 -3.28 13.96
N VAL A 44 6.99 -2.55 14.39
CA VAL A 44 6.13 -1.77 13.49
C VAL A 44 6.92 -0.66 12.79
N ALA A 45 7.85 -0.03 13.50
CA ALA A 45 8.68 1.05 12.94
C ALA A 45 9.60 0.53 11.81
N GLY A 46 10.29 -0.59 12.03
CA GLY A 46 11.17 -1.18 11.01
C GLY A 46 10.41 -1.62 9.76
N VAL A 47 9.27 -2.30 9.95
CA VAL A 47 8.44 -2.75 8.82
C VAL A 47 7.84 -1.58 8.04
N SER A 48 7.31 -0.57 8.74
CA SER A 48 6.75 0.63 8.08
C SER A 48 7.84 1.49 7.42
N GLN A 49 9.05 1.53 7.97
CA GLN A 49 10.18 2.21 7.35
C GLN A 49 10.58 1.55 6.01
N VAL A 50 10.66 0.21 5.96
CA VAL A 50 10.93 -0.51 4.70
C VAL A 50 9.87 -0.16 3.64
N LEU A 51 8.59 -0.15 4.02
CA LEU A 51 7.48 0.23 3.13
C LEU A 51 7.61 1.69 2.65
N ALA A 52 7.89 2.62 3.56
CA ALA A 52 8.00 4.04 3.24
C ALA A 52 9.18 4.32 2.28
N GLU A 53 10.34 3.73 2.53
CA GLU A 53 11.52 3.85 1.67
C GLU A 53 11.26 3.29 0.27
N ALA A 54 10.49 2.20 0.19
CA ALA A 54 10.08 1.58 -1.06
C ALA A 54 8.93 2.31 -1.78
N ARG A 55 8.34 3.37 -1.22
CA ARG A 55 7.13 4.05 -1.71
C ARG A 55 5.90 3.14 -1.80
N CYS A 56 5.75 2.23 -0.86
CA CYS A 56 4.54 1.42 -0.71
C CYS A 56 3.56 2.12 0.24
N SER A 57 2.26 1.93 0.02
CA SER A 57 1.21 2.45 0.91
C SER A 57 0.63 1.33 1.77
N ILE A 58 0.35 1.58 3.04
CA ILE A 58 -0.36 0.61 3.89
C ILE A 58 -1.86 0.75 3.63
N ILE A 59 -2.49 -0.32 3.15
CA ILE A 59 -3.94 -0.40 2.94
C ILE A 59 -4.62 -0.81 4.25
N ASP A 60 -4.08 -1.83 4.90
CA ASP A 60 -4.62 -2.36 6.14
C ASP A 60 -3.51 -2.93 7.03
N ILE A 61 -3.71 -2.85 8.34
CA ILE A 61 -2.79 -3.38 9.35
C ILE A 61 -3.59 -3.98 10.49
N ASN A 62 -3.30 -5.23 10.81
CA ASN A 62 -3.89 -5.92 11.94
C ASN A 62 -2.80 -6.58 12.78
N GLN A 63 -2.91 -6.47 14.11
CA GLN A 63 -2.00 -7.08 15.05
C GLN A 63 -2.78 -7.84 16.12
N THR A 64 -2.21 -8.95 16.57
CA THR A 64 -2.79 -9.79 17.60
C THR A 64 -1.70 -10.55 18.36
N VAL A 65 -2.09 -11.22 19.43
CA VAL A 65 -1.22 -12.10 20.21
C VAL A 65 -1.66 -13.54 19.99
N VAL A 66 -0.79 -14.36 19.39
CA VAL A 66 -1.05 -15.80 19.14
C VAL A 66 -0.19 -16.62 20.08
N SER A 67 -0.82 -17.33 21.01
CA SER A 67 -0.12 -18.16 22.01
C SER A 67 0.97 -17.40 22.78
N GLY A 68 0.69 -16.14 23.15
CA GLY A 68 1.64 -15.28 23.88
C GLY A 68 2.75 -14.67 23.02
N LYS A 69 2.67 -14.78 21.69
CA LYS A 69 3.64 -14.20 20.74
C LYS A 69 2.99 -13.11 19.91
N PHE A 70 3.78 -12.10 19.55
CA PHE A 70 3.37 -11.06 18.63
C PHE A 70 3.12 -11.64 17.24
N ALA A 71 1.98 -11.30 16.66
CA ALA A 71 1.64 -11.58 15.28
C ALA A 71 1.04 -10.33 14.65
N MET A 72 1.51 -9.97 13.46
CA MET A 72 1.00 -8.81 12.72
C MET A 72 0.89 -9.15 11.24
N VAL A 73 -0.17 -8.67 10.61
CA VAL A 73 -0.38 -8.77 9.17
C VAL A 73 -0.59 -7.36 8.63
N ILE A 74 0.13 -7.03 7.56
CA ILE A 74 0.01 -5.77 6.84
C ILE A 74 -0.36 -6.09 5.39
N VAL A 75 -1.35 -5.40 4.86
CA VAL A 75 -1.65 -5.37 3.44
C VAL A 75 -1.15 -4.04 2.88
N ALA A 76 -0.21 -4.11 1.95
CA ALA A 76 0.38 -2.93 1.33
C ALA A 76 0.07 -2.87 -0.17
N ASP A 77 -0.20 -1.66 -0.66
CA ASP A 77 -0.20 -1.33 -2.08
C ASP A 77 1.25 -1.16 -2.55
N ILE A 78 1.63 -1.92 -3.58
CA ILE A 78 2.95 -1.87 -4.20
C ILE A 78 2.92 -1.38 -5.65
N SER A 79 1.81 -0.78 -6.11
CA SER A 79 1.66 -0.28 -7.49
C SER A 79 2.63 0.85 -7.82
N GLN A 80 3.04 1.62 -6.80
CA GLN A 80 4.02 2.72 -6.90
C GLN A 80 5.38 2.34 -6.30
N ALA A 81 5.61 1.06 -6.02
CA ALA A 81 6.84 0.61 -5.39
C ALA A 81 8.05 0.90 -6.30
N ARG A 82 9.14 1.38 -5.69
CA ARG A 82 10.43 1.58 -6.38
C ARG A 82 11.16 0.28 -6.69
N GLU A 83 10.76 -0.80 -6.04
CA GLU A 83 11.43 -2.09 -6.04
C GLU A 83 10.45 -3.20 -6.42
N SER A 84 10.98 -4.31 -6.94
CA SER A 84 10.16 -5.49 -7.23
C SER A 84 9.67 -6.16 -5.94
N ALA A 85 8.56 -6.90 -6.02
CA ALA A 85 8.05 -7.68 -4.89
C ALA A 85 9.08 -8.69 -4.35
N ALA A 86 9.96 -9.23 -5.21
CA ALA A 86 11.04 -10.11 -4.80
C ALA A 86 12.10 -9.37 -3.96
N ALA A 87 12.51 -8.17 -4.38
CA ALA A 87 13.43 -7.34 -3.62
C ALA A 87 12.84 -6.92 -2.26
N LEU A 88 11.56 -6.53 -2.24
CA LEU A 88 10.84 -6.22 -0.99
C LEU A 88 10.83 -7.42 -0.04
N LYS A 89 10.57 -8.63 -0.55
CA LYS A 89 10.60 -9.86 0.24
C LYS A 89 11.97 -10.08 0.89
N ASP A 90 13.05 -9.87 0.14
CA ASP A 90 14.41 -10.00 0.67
C ASP A 90 14.73 -8.92 1.71
N ARG A 91 14.29 -7.67 1.50
CA ARG A 91 14.41 -6.57 2.47
C ARG A 91 13.67 -6.88 3.77
N PHE A 92 12.42 -7.34 3.68
CA PHE A 92 11.64 -7.73 4.86
C PHE A 92 12.25 -8.89 5.62
N ARG A 93 12.82 -9.88 4.93
CA ARG A 93 13.55 -10.98 5.57
C ARG A 93 14.75 -10.44 6.38
N GLY A 94 15.59 -9.61 5.76
CA GLY A 94 16.75 -9.02 6.44
C GLY A 94 16.36 -8.12 7.61
N GLU A 95 15.31 -7.32 7.46
CA GLU A 95 14.79 -6.48 8.55
C GLU A 95 14.21 -7.33 9.69
N GLY A 96 13.53 -8.43 9.38
CA GLY A 96 13.08 -9.41 10.36
C GLY A 96 14.22 -10.02 11.16
N GLU A 97 15.28 -10.47 10.48
CA GLU A 97 16.48 -11.01 11.13
C GLU A 97 17.13 -9.99 12.07
N ARG A 98 17.24 -8.72 11.63
CA ARG A 98 17.76 -7.61 12.44
C ARG A 98 16.91 -7.34 13.69
N LEU A 99 15.60 -7.47 13.58
CA LEU A 99 14.64 -7.26 14.66
C LEU A 99 14.43 -8.53 15.51
N GLY A 100 14.97 -9.69 15.14
CA GLY A 100 14.72 -10.93 15.87
C GLY A 100 13.30 -11.48 15.70
N VAL A 101 12.61 -11.10 14.62
CA VAL A 101 11.27 -11.59 14.26
C VAL A 101 11.30 -12.28 12.90
N ARG A 102 10.30 -13.12 12.62
CA ARG A 102 10.13 -13.71 11.29
C ARG A 102 9.18 -12.84 10.49
N VAL A 103 9.60 -12.45 9.30
CA VAL A 103 8.76 -11.70 8.35
C VAL A 103 8.60 -12.50 7.06
N TYR A 104 7.36 -12.68 6.63
CA TYR A 104 7.00 -13.27 5.35
C TYR A 104 6.32 -12.19 4.52
N ALA A 105 6.70 -12.06 3.24
CA ALA A 105 6.05 -11.14 2.31
C ALA A 105 5.70 -11.89 1.02
N GLN A 106 4.45 -11.76 0.58
CA GLN A 106 3.90 -12.46 -0.58
C GLN A 106 2.88 -11.57 -1.29
N ARG A 107 2.79 -11.66 -2.62
CA ARG A 107 1.75 -10.92 -3.35
C ARG A 107 0.37 -11.54 -3.06
N GLU A 108 -0.66 -10.71 -3.00
CA GLU A 108 -2.03 -11.12 -2.68
C GLU A 108 -2.64 -12.02 -3.78
N ASP A 109 -2.23 -11.84 -5.03
CA ASP A 109 -2.71 -12.63 -6.18
C ASP A 109 -2.33 -14.12 -6.05
N LEU A 110 -1.17 -14.41 -5.47
CA LEU A 110 -0.74 -15.78 -5.13
C LEU A 110 -1.63 -16.43 -4.06
N PHE A 111 -2.18 -15.66 -3.12
CA PHE A 111 -3.13 -16.17 -2.12
C PHE A 111 -4.50 -16.48 -2.74
N ASN A 112 -4.99 -15.61 -3.61
CA ASN A 112 -6.28 -15.78 -4.28
C ASN A 112 -6.30 -16.97 -5.27
N ALA A 113 -5.15 -17.33 -5.83
CA ALA A 113 -5.03 -18.49 -6.70
C ALA A 113 -5.26 -19.83 -5.97
N MET A 114 -5.03 -19.90 -4.65
CA MET A 114 -5.25 -21.13 -3.85
C MET A 114 -6.72 -21.41 -3.53
N HIS A 115 -7.59 -20.39 -3.59
CA HIS A 115 -9.03 -20.48 -3.25
C HIS A 115 -9.94 -20.61 -4.48
N ARG A 116 -9.38 -20.84 -5.67
CA ARG A 116 -10.16 -21.12 -6.89
C ARG A 116 -10.25 -22.64 -7.08
N ILE A 117 -11.05 -23.30 -6.25
CA ILE A 117 -11.48 -24.71 -6.42
C ILE A 117 -13.00 -24.74 -6.35
#